data_AF-A0A7C5IBS0-F1
#
_entry.id   AF-A0A7C5IBS0-F1
#
_cell.length_a   1.000
_cell.length_b   1.000
_cell.length_c   1.000
_cell.angle_alpha   90.00
_cell.angle_beta   90.00
_cell.angle_gamma   90.00
#
_symmetry.space_group_name_H-M   'P 1'
#
loop_
_entity.id
_entity.type
_entity.pdbx_description
1 polymer ?
#
loop_
_entity_poly.entity_id
_entity_poly.type
_entity_poly.pdbx_seq_one_letter_code
_entity_poly.pdbx_strand_id
1 'polypeptide(L)' 'MELSDEDGRLLIELARKAIEERVNKGSRYIPPEEIRRRFSKEYGVFVTINRFKDG' A
#
# COMPACT_ATOMS: atom_id res chain seq x y z
N MET A 1 -13.60 -13.78 5.11
CA MET A 1 -13.23 -12.40 5.52
C MET A 1 -13.09 -11.62 4.24
N GLU A 2 -13.95 -10.63 4.07
CA GLU A 2 -13.94 -9.76 2.90
C GLU A 2 -13.24 -8.47 3.29
N LEU A 3 -12.32 -8.01 2.43
CA LEU A 3 -11.76 -6.66 2.54
C LEU A 3 -12.84 -5.67 2.10
N SER A 4 -12.98 -4.58 2.84
CA SER A 4 -13.88 -3.49 2.45
C SER A 4 -13.23 -2.59 1.38
N ASP A 5 -14.05 -1.77 0.70
CA ASP A 5 -13.52 -0.75 -0.22
C ASP A 5 -12.56 0.22 0.48
N GLU A 6 -12.83 0.52 1.75
CA GLU A 6 -11.94 1.34 2.59
C GLU A 6 -10.60 0.63 2.85
N ASP A 7 -10.61 -0.68 3.08
CA ASP A 7 -9.36 -1.46 3.17
C ASP A 7 -8.58 -1.39 1.85
N GLY A 8 -9.27 -1.50 0.72
CA GLY A 8 -8.68 -1.35 -0.61
C GLY A 8 -8.00 0.01 -0.80
N ARG A 9 -8.69 1.09 -0.43
CA ARG A 9 -8.13 2.45 -0.47
C ARG A 9 -6.86 2.56 0.37
N LEU A 10 -6.90 2.09 1.62
CA LEU A 10 -5.76 2.14 2.54
C LEU A 10 -4.57 1.34 2.01
N LEU A 11 -4.80 0.16 1.43
CA LEU A 11 -3.74 -0.68 0.86
C LEU A 11 -3.11 -0.05 -0.39
N ILE A 12 -3.89 0.65 -1.23
CA ILE A 12 -3.37 1.40 -2.38
C ILE A 12 -2.52 2.59 -1.91
N GLU A 13 -3.00 3.37 -0.94
CA GLU A 13 -2.24 4.48 -0.36
C GLU A 13 -0.93 4.00 0.29
N LEU A 14 -0.97 2.85 0.96
CA LEU A 14 0.19 2.20 1.53
C LEU A 14 1.23 1.83 0.47
N ALA A 15 0.81 1.19 -0.61
CA ALA A 15 1.68 0.84 -1.73
C ALA A 15 2.34 2.08 -2.35
N ARG A 16 1.56 3.15 -2.57
CA ARG A 16 2.05 4.43 -3.09
C ARG A 16 3.11 5.05 -2.18
N LYS A 17 2.82 5.21 -0.88
CA LYS A 17 3.76 5.78 0.10
C LYS A 17 5.06 4.98 0.19
N ALA A 18 4.97 3.65 0.12
CA ALA A 18 6.15 2.79 0.15
C ALA A 18 7.07 3.02 -1.06
N ILE A 19 6.49 3.18 -2.25
CA ILE A 19 7.24 3.48 -3.48
C ILE A 19 7.84 4.88 -3.40
N GLU A 20 7.05 5.89 -3.04
CA GLU A 20 7.51 7.29 -2.94
C GLU A 20 8.64 7.46 -1.91
N GLU A 21 8.53 6.85 -0.74
CA GLU A 21 9.58 6.88 0.29
C GLU A 21 10.88 6.28 -0.24
N ARG A 22 10.79 5.12 -0.92
CA ARG A 22 11.97 4.46 -1.45
C ARG A 22 12.61 5.25 -2.59
N VAL A 23 11.82 5.78 -3.52
CA VAL A 23 12.34 6.52 -4.68
C VAL A 23 12.91 7.87 -4.26
N ASN A 24 12.22 8.60 -3.37
CA ASN A 24 12.60 9.97 -3.02
C ASN A 24 13.67 10.03 -1.91
N LYS A 25 13.66 9.07 -0.96
CA LYS A 25 14.54 9.11 0.22
C LYS A 25 15.50 7.92 0.32
N GLY A 26 15.32 6.88 -0.49
CA GLY A 26 16.13 5.65 -0.42
C GLY A 26 15.79 4.73 0.77
N SER A 27 14.87 5.13 1.65
CA SER A 27 14.47 4.39 2.86
C SER A 27 13.28 3.46 2.61
N ARG A 28 13.04 2.53 3.54
CA ARG A 28 11.81 1.72 3.57
C ARG A 28 10.73 2.47 4.35
N TYR A 29 9.55 2.61 3.77
CA TYR A 29 8.39 3.12 4.51
C TYR A 29 7.97 2.15 5.61
N ILE A 30 7.76 2.69 6.80
CA ILE A 30 7.27 1.95 7.96
C ILE A 30 5.81 2.38 8.18
N PRO A 31 4.83 1.48 7.96
CA PRO A 31 3.42 1.81 8.14
C PRO A 31 3.11 2.10 9.62
N PRO A 32 2.15 3.00 9.93
CA PRO A 32 1.67 3.21 11.29
C PRO A 32 1.19 1.92 11.95
N GLU A 33 1.29 1.85 13.27
CA GLU A 33 0.93 0.64 14.04
C GLU A 33 -0.53 0.20 13.82
N GLU A 34 -1.44 1.15 13.66
CA GLU A 34 -2.84 0.87 13.35
C GLU A 34 -3.01 0.08 12.04
N ILE A 35 -2.32 0.50 10.98
CA ILE A 35 -2.33 -0.18 9.67
C ILE A 35 -1.70 -1.58 9.79
N ARG A 36 -0.58 -1.71 10.53
CA ARG A 36 0.08 -3.01 10.75
C ARG A 36 -0.85 -3.99 11.47
N ARG A 37 -1.58 -3.55 12.49
CA ARG A 37 -2.54 -4.40 13.21
C ARG A 37 -3.72 -4.80 12.33
N ARG A 38 -4.27 -3.84 11.57
CA ARG A 38 -5.43 -4.06 10.68
C ARG A 38 -5.14 -5.11 9.60
N PHE A 39 -3.94 -5.09 9.02
CA PHE A 39 -3.52 -6.01 7.96
C PHE A 39 -2.47 -7.04 8.44
N SER A 40 -2.57 -7.47 9.70
CA SER A 40 -1.59 -8.37 10.34
C SER A 40 -1.71 -9.84 9.91
N LYS A 41 -2.88 -10.25 9.42
CA LYS A 41 -3.10 -11.61 8.94
C LYS A 41 -2.37 -11.85 7.62
N GLU A 42 -1.82 -13.05 7.46
CA GLU A 42 -1.07 -13.41 6.26
C GLU A 42 -1.99 -13.55 5.03
N TYR A 43 -1.55 -12.93 3.93
CA TYR A 43 -2.22 -12.96 2.64
C TYR A 43 -1.20 -12.91 1.50
N GLY A 44 -1.54 -13.52 0.37
CA GLY A 44 -0.84 -13.27 -0.89
C GLY A 44 -1.29 -11.92 -1.46
N VAL A 45 -0.33 -11.10 -1.92
CA VAL A 45 -0.59 -9.78 -2.49
C VAL A 45 0.35 -9.53 -3.67
N PHE A 46 -0.19 -8.90 -4.72
CA PHE A 46 0.56 -8.41 -5.87
C PHE A 46 0.27 -6.93 -6.07
N VAL A 47 1.29 -6.14 -6.42
CA VAL A 47 1.16 -4.73 -6.75
C VAL A 47 1.55 -4.54 -8.22
N THR A 48 0.65 -3.95 -9.00
CA THR A 48 0.92 -3.59 -10.40
C THR A 48 0.96 -2.06 -10.51
N ILE A 49 2.03 -1.52 -11.08
CA ILE A 49 2.14 -0.09 -11.38
C ILE A 49 1.86 0.08 -12.87
N ASN A 50 0.73 0.70 -13.19
CA ASN A 50 0.38 1.04 -14.56
C ASN A 50 0.84 2.45 -14.88
N ARG A 51 1.31 2.66 -16.12
CA ARG A 51 1.45 4.01 -16.64
C ARG A 51 0.06 4.62 -16.76
N PHE A 52 -0.16 5.76 -16.13
CA PHE A 52 -1.38 6.52 -16.34
C PHE A 52 -1.38 7.01 -17.79
N LYS A 53 -2.38 6.59 -18.55
CA LYS A 53 -2.64 7.12 -19.89
C LYS A 53 -3.65 8.23 -19.68
N ASP A 54 -3.18 9.46 -19.49
CA ASP A 54 -4.06 10.61 -19.38
C ASP A 54 -4.69 10.94 -20.74
N GLY A 55 -5.99 11.26 -20.70
CA GLY A 55 -6.72 12.20 -21.58
C GLY A 55 -7.01 11.77 -23.00
#